data_AF-A0A1I5RKV5-F1
#
_entry.id   AF-A0A1I5RKV5-F1
#
_cell.length_a   1.000
_cell.length_b   1.000
_cell.length_c   1.000
_cell.angle_alpha   90.00
_cell.angle_beta   90.00
_cell.angle_gamma   90.00
#
_symmetry.space_group_name_H-M   'P 1'
#
loop_
_entity.id
_entity.type
_entity.pdbx_description
1 polymer ?
#
loop_
_entity_poly.entity_id
_entity_poly.type
_entity_poly.pdbx_seq_one_letter_code
_entity_poly.pdbx_strand_id
1 'polypeptide(L)'
;MSVTTLHRPTHRDALSALSAAFERGELVTVFGRCTVDYDGRAASSLGPGDRLLILKPDGTALVHTDEQRTPVNWQPPGSEHRAAVRDGRLRVRSVRGNPDERLDVRFERVDQVSALPVTGGRSVDVYGSEEDLRQEILDDPDLVEPGFEPAATERQTAAGPVDLFGHDDEGRPVVVELKRRRVGPDAAGQLGRYVEALSREVPDGTEVRGVLVAPSVTDRARELLAEKGLSHVPLAPPAESSTAADTAASGDGGEPTTVGDSSSEPEDGAD
;
A
#
# COMPACT_ATOMS: atom_id res chain seq x y z
N MET A 1 23.51 10.63 -12.05
CA MET A 1 24.31 9.60 -11.38
C MET A 1 24.32 8.35 -12.26
N SER A 2 25.45 7.68 -12.44
CA SER A 2 25.58 6.52 -13.34
C SER A 2 25.22 5.22 -12.62
N VAL A 3 24.47 4.35 -13.31
CA VAL A 3 24.21 2.97 -12.87
C VAL A 3 25.45 2.12 -13.13
N THR A 4 25.80 1.24 -12.18
CA THR A 4 26.84 0.23 -12.39
C THR A 4 26.19 -1.13 -12.59
N THR A 5 26.55 -1.84 -13.66
CA THR A 5 26.08 -3.22 -13.90
C THR A 5 27.26 -4.10 -14.26
N LEU A 6 27.39 -5.23 -13.57
CA LEU A 6 28.34 -6.29 -13.87
C LEU A 6 27.59 -7.53 -14.35
N HIS A 7 28.03 -8.10 -15.47
CA HIS A 7 27.48 -9.33 -16.04
C HIS A 7 28.44 -10.50 -15.77
N ARG A 8 27.92 -11.56 -15.17
CA ARG A 8 28.69 -12.74 -14.72
C ARG A 8 30.01 -12.38 -14.01
N PRO A 9 29.98 -11.45 -13.02
CA PRO A 9 31.20 -11.07 -12.32
C PRO A 9 31.80 -12.25 -11.56
N THR A 10 33.10 -12.19 -11.31
CA THR A 10 33.69 -13.07 -10.30
C THR A 10 33.12 -12.73 -8.93
N HIS A 11 33.16 -13.68 -7.99
CA HIS A 11 32.70 -13.44 -6.61
C HIS A 11 33.44 -12.25 -5.94
N ARG A 12 34.69 -11.99 -6.32
CA ARG A 12 35.49 -10.85 -5.82
C ARG A 12 35.08 -9.52 -6.44
N ASP A 13 34.80 -9.50 -7.74
CA ASP A 13 34.32 -8.28 -8.41
C ASP A 13 32.92 -7.91 -7.90
N ALA A 14 32.06 -8.92 -7.71
CA ALA A 14 30.75 -8.75 -7.11
C ALA A 14 30.85 -8.20 -5.68
N LEU A 15 31.76 -8.73 -4.85
CA LEU A 15 32.02 -8.19 -3.51
C LEU A 15 32.45 -6.72 -3.58
N SER A 16 33.38 -6.38 -4.48
CA SER A 16 33.90 -5.01 -4.61
C SER A 16 32.79 -4.04 -5.02
N ALA A 17 31.93 -4.44 -5.97
CA ALA A 17 30.78 -3.67 -6.38
C ALA A 17 29.76 -3.47 -5.24
N LEU A 18 29.46 -4.55 -4.49
CA LEU A 18 28.56 -4.51 -3.34
C LEU A 18 29.06 -3.57 -2.24
N SER A 19 30.32 -3.69 -1.85
CA SER A 19 30.94 -2.84 -0.84
C SER A 19 30.84 -1.36 -1.22
N ALA A 20 31.20 -1.03 -2.46
CA ALA A 20 31.15 0.34 -2.94
C ALA A 20 29.70 0.87 -3.03
N ALA A 21 28.73 0.03 -3.40
CA ALA A 21 27.31 0.39 -3.43
C ALA A 21 26.71 0.63 -2.04
N PHE A 22 27.10 -0.17 -1.04
CA PHE A 22 26.68 0.02 0.35
C PHE A 22 27.22 1.34 0.91
N GLU A 23 28.48 1.68 0.65
CA GLU A 23 29.08 2.97 1.06
C GLU A 23 28.36 4.16 0.43
N ARG A 24 27.90 4.04 -0.81
CA ARG A 24 27.16 5.09 -1.52
C ARG A 24 25.66 5.12 -1.20
N GLY A 25 25.15 4.17 -0.42
CA GLY A 25 23.72 4.06 -0.13
C GLY A 25 22.87 3.82 -1.38
N GLU A 26 23.34 2.98 -2.30
CA GLU A 26 22.64 2.65 -3.54
C GLU A 26 21.68 1.47 -3.36
N LEU A 27 20.62 1.41 -4.17
CA LEU A 27 19.82 0.21 -4.30
C LEU A 27 20.63 -0.83 -5.08
N VAL A 28 20.73 -2.04 -4.55
CA VAL A 28 21.46 -3.12 -5.20
C VAL A 28 20.53 -4.24 -5.60
N THR A 29 20.72 -4.78 -6.80
CA THR A 29 20.18 -6.07 -7.21
C THR A 29 21.30 -7.06 -7.51
N VAL A 30 21.12 -8.30 -7.09
CA VAL A 30 22.00 -9.42 -7.41
C VAL A 30 21.15 -10.57 -7.91
N PHE A 31 21.47 -11.10 -9.08
CA PHE A 31 20.82 -12.27 -9.64
C PHE A 31 21.83 -13.39 -9.83
N GLY A 32 21.43 -14.62 -9.48
CA GLY A 32 22.21 -15.82 -9.76
C GLY A 32 21.80 -17.00 -8.90
N ARG A 33 22.50 -18.12 -9.11
CA ARG A 33 22.26 -19.37 -8.40
C ARG A 33 22.78 -19.28 -6.97
N CYS A 34 21.90 -19.42 -5.99
CA CYS A 34 22.25 -19.31 -4.58
C CYS A 34 21.49 -20.28 -3.68
N THR A 35 21.92 -20.39 -2.42
CA THR A 35 21.12 -20.91 -1.30
C THR A 35 20.78 -19.77 -0.36
N VAL A 36 19.71 -19.94 0.41
CA VAL A 36 19.23 -18.94 1.37
C VAL A 36 19.00 -19.63 2.71
N ASP A 37 19.52 -19.06 3.78
CA ASP A 37 19.19 -19.46 5.14
C ASP A 37 18.71 -18.25 5.92
N TYR A 38 17.64 -18.43 6.70
CA TYR A 38 17.14 -17.43 7.63
C TYR A 38 16.98 -18.05 9.02
N ASP A 39 17.40 -17.29 10.02
CA ASP A 39 17.35 -17.62 11.44
C ASP A 39 16.87 -16.39 12.21
N GLY A 40 15.89 -16.53 13.10
CA GLY A 40 15.24 -15.42 13.79
C GLY A 40 13.94 -15.87 14.46
N ARG A 41 12.84 -15.14 14.22
CA ARG A 41 11.51 -15.52 14.74
C ARG A 41 11.01 -16.87 14.23
N ALA A 42 11.55 -17.31 13.10
CA ALA A 42 11.42 -18.65 12.56
C ALA A 42 12.77 -19.09 11.99
N ALA A 43 12.89 -20.35 11.60
CA ALA A 43 14.02 -20.84 10.84
C ALA A 43 13.55 -21.31 9.47
N SER A 44 14.27 -20.97 8.41
CA SER A 44 13.98 -21.45 7.05
C SER A 44 15.26 -21.61 6.24
N SER A 45 15.25 -22.58 5.33
CA SER A 45 16.35 -22.82 4.39
C SER A 45 15.79 -23.09 3.00
N LEU A 46 16.37 -22.46 1.98
CA LEU A 46 16.07 -22.72 0.58
C LEU A 46 17.30 -23.30 -0.11
N GLY A 47 17.12 -24.46 -0.74
CA GLY A 47 18.16 -25.14 -1.51
C GLY A 47 18.60 -24.35 -2.76
N PRO A 48 19.59 -24.88 -3.51
CA PRO A 48 20.15 -24.19 -4.67
C PRO A 48 19.09 -23.83 -5.72
N GLY A 49 19.10 -22.59 -6.18
CA GLY A 49 18.19 -22.09 -7.21
C GLY A 49 18.54 -20.67 -7.65
N ASP A 50 18.09 -20.27 -8.83
CA ASP A 50 18.31 -18.91 -9.35
C ASP A 50 17.33 -17.94 -8.68
N ARG A 51 17.85 -16.89 -8.04
CA ARG A 51 17.04 -15.94 -7.26
C ARG A 51 17.48 -14.51 -7.50
N LEU A 52 16.51 -13.61 -7.38
CA LEU A 52 16.75 -12.17 -7.34
C LEU A 52 16.85 -11.73 -5.87
N LEU A 53 18.00 -11.18 -5.49
CA LEU A 53 18.21 -10.48 -4.23
C LEU A 53 18.17 -8.98 -4.48
N ILE A 54 17.33 -8.27 -3.72
CA ILE A 54 17.25 -6.81 -3.70
C ILE A 54 17.68 -6.32 -2.32
N LEU A 55 18.60 -5.35 -2.28
CA LEU A 55 19.08 -4.70 -1.06
C LEU A 55 18.84 -3.21 -1.19
N LYS A 56 18.02 -2.67 -0.30
CA LYS A 56 17.70 -1.25 -0.28
C LYS A 56 18.59 -0.48 0.70
N PRO A 57 18.81 0.83 0.48
CA PRO A 57 19.61 1.66 1.37
C PRO A 57 19.03 1.81 2.78
N ASP A 58 17.72 1.62 2.94
CA ASP A 58 17.05 1.66 4.24
C ASP A 58 17.26 0.38 5.08
N GLY A 59 18.03 -0.59 4.57
CA GLY A 59 18.29 -1.85 5.24
C GLY A 59 17.33 -2.98 4.86
N THR A 60 16.33 -2.75 4.01
CA THR A 60 15.45 -3.83 3.52
C THR A 60 16.24 -4.81 2.66
N ALA A 61 16.06 -6.11 2.88
CA ALA A 61 16.49 -7.17 1.95
C ALA A 61 15.30 -7.98 1.47
N LEU A 62 15.23 -8.30 0.18
CA LEU A 62 14.16 -9.09 -0.42
C LEU A 62 14.77 -10.18 -1.30
N VAL A 63 14.37 -11.43 -1.10
CA VAL A 63 14.74 -12.55 -1.96
C VAL A 63 13.50 -13.02 -2.69
N HIS A 64 13.55 -13.02 -4.03
CA HIS A 64 12.47 -13.49 -4.90
C HIS A 64 12.88 -14.71 -5.71
N THR A 65 11.89 -15.55 -5.97
CA THR A 65 11.91 -16.60 -6.99
C THR A 65 11.15 -16.11 -8.23
N ASP A 66 10.81 -17.02 -9.14
CA ASP A 66 10.09 -16.78 -10.39
C ASP A 66 8.57 -16.60 -10.24
N GLU A 67 8.01 -16.99 -9.09
CA GLU A 67 6.59 -16.90 -8.80
C GLU A 67 6.29 -15.98 -7.60
N GLN A 68 5.02 -15.57 -7.51
CA GLN A 68 4.43 -14.80 -6.43
C GLN A 68 4.90 -13.34 -6.27
N ARG A 69 4.00 -12.51 -5.74
CA ARG A 69 4.26 -11.09 -5.47
C ARG A 69 5.19 -10.88 -4.27
N THR A 70 5.08 -11.73 -3.26
CA THR A 70 5.78 -11.57 -1.97
C THR A 70 7.15 -12.23 -2.03
N PRO A 71 8.21 -11.63 -1.47
CA PRO A 71 9.52 -12.29 -1.36
C PRO A 71 9.42 -13.58 -0.55
N VAL A 72 10.20 -14.60 -0.94
CA VAL A 72 10.27 -15.88 -0.22
C VAL A 72 11.04 -15.78 1.08
N ASN A 73 12.01 -14.85 1.18
CA ASN A 73 12.69 -14.46 2.40
C ASN A 73 12.99 -12.97 2.37
N TRP A 74 12.97 -12.31 3.52
CA TRP A 74 13.19 -10.87 3.60
C TRP A 74 13.72 -10.43 4.97
N GLN A 75 14.25 -9.21 5.02
CA GLN A 75 14.56 -8.47 6.24
C GLN A 75 13.93 -7.07 6.16
N PRO A 76 13.37 -6.54 7.26
CA PRO A 76 12.75 -5.21 7.28
C PRO A 76 13.77 -4.08 7.13
N PRO A 77 13.29 -2.83 6.92
CA PRO A 77 14.09 -1.64 7.12
C PRO A 77 14.80 -1.62 8.48
N GLY A 78 15.97 -0.98 8.53
CA GLY A 78 16.84 -0.91 9.71
C GLY A 78 17.80 -2.09 9.88
N SER A 79 17.78 -3.06 8.96
CA SER A 79 18.75 -4.17 8.95
C SER A 79 20.08 -3.73 8.31
N GLU A 80 21.18 -4.34 8.75
CA GLU A 80 22.52 -4.05 8.22
C GLU A 80 22.96 -5.12 7.22
N HIS A 81 23.33 -4.68 6.01
CA HIS A 81 23.82 -5.56 4.95
C HIS A 81 25.35 -5.64 4.95
N ARG A 82 25.89 -6.85 4.83
CA ARG A 82 27.32 -7.12 4.71
C ARG A 82 27.57 -8.16 3.63
N ALA A 83 28.56 -7.92 2.78
CA ALA A 83 29.02 -8.87 1.79
C ALA A 83 30.42 -9.39 2.16
N ALA A 84 30.70 -10.65 1.85
CA ALA A 84 32.03 -11.23 1.99
C ALA A 84 32.20 -12.37 0.99
N VAL A 85 33.44 -12.66 0.60
CA VAL A 85 33.78 -13.92 -0.07
C VAL A 85 34.27 -14.90 1.00
N ARG A 86 33.61 -16.05 1.13
CA ARG A 86 33.96 -17.15 2.04
C ARG A 86 34.02 -18.43 1.23
N ASP A 87 35.08 -19.21 1.41
CA ASP A 87 35.32 -20.45 0.65
C ASP A 87 35.22 -20.25 -0.88
N GLY A 88 35.72 -19.11 -1.36
CA GLY A 88 35.69 -18.74 -2.77
C GLY A 88 34.32 -18.31 -3.31
N ARG A 89 33.28 -18.25 -2.48
CA ARG A 89 31.90 -17.90 -2.87
C ARG A 89 31.44 -16.61 -2.21
N LEU A 90 30.69 -15.80 -2.96
CA LEU A 90 30.05 -14.61 -2.42
C LEU A 90 28.94 -14.99 -1.43
N ARG A 91 28.97 -14.39 -0.26
CA ARG A 91 27.91 -14.42 0.74
C ARG A 91 27.45 -13.00 1.02
N VAL A 92 26.16 -12.75 0.84
CA VAL A 92 25.49 -11.54 1.34
C VAL A 92 24.73 -11.91 2.60
N ARG A 93 24.89 -11.09 3.64
CA ARG A 93 24.21 -11.26 4.92
C ARG A 93 23.46 -9.98 5.26
N SER A 94 22.21 -10.12 5.69
CA SER A 94 21.44 -9.04 6.30
C SER A 94 21.09 -9.41 7.74
N VAL A 95 21.44 -8.54 8.68
CA VAL A 95 21.19 -8.77 10.12
C VAL A 95 20.31 -7.67 10.72
N ARG A 96 19.43 -8.06 11.63
CA ARG A 96 18.60 -7.16 12.44
C ARG A 96 18.86 -7.50 13.90
N GLY A 97 19.04 -6.50 14.75
CA GLY A 97 19.39 -6.72 16.17
C GLY A 97 18.20 -6.88 17.12
N ASN A 98 17.00 -6.41 16.75
CA ASN A 98 15.81 -6.54 17.60
C ASN A 98 14.50 -6.75 16.80
N PRO A 99 13.91 -7.97 16.84
CA PRO A 99 14.54 -9.20 17.35
C PRO A 99 15.82 -9.55 16.56
N ASP A 100 16.68 -10.37 17.15
CA ASP A 100 17.87 -10.89 16.46
C ASP A 100 17.43 -11.78 15.30
N GLU A 101 17.68 -11.32 14.07
CA GLU A 101 17.30 -12.01 12.84
C GLU A 101 18.45 -11.93 11.85
N ARG A 102 18.69 -13.02 11.13
CA ARG A 102 19.79 -13.14 10.18
C ARG A 102 19.31 -13.83 8.91
N LEU A 103 19.57 -13.20 7.77
CA LEU A 103 19.38 -13.73 6.44
C LEU A 103 20.75 -13.88 5.75
N ASP A 104 21.12 -15.09 5.36
CA ASP A 104 22.32 -15.37 4.56
C ASP A 104 21.93 -15.85 3.16
N VAL A 105 22.42 -15.17 2.13
CA VAL A 105 22.33 -15.58 0.72
C VAL A 105 23.73 -15.95 0.24
N ARG A 106 23.95 -17.21 -0.12
CA ARG A 106 25.25 -17.72 -0.58
C ARG A 106 25.18 -18.06 -2.06
N PHE A 107 25.93 -17.34 -2.88
CA PHE A 107 25.92 -17.53 -4.32
C PHE A 107 26.91 -18.63 -4.73
N GLU A 108 26.40 -19.62 -5.46
CA GLU A 108 27.24 -20.56 -6.22
C GLU A 108 27.79 -19.85 -7.46
N ARG A 109 26.93 -19.07 -8.12
CA ARG A 109 27.24 -18.27 -9.30
C ARG A 109 26.49 -16.95 -9.22
N VAL A 110 27.14 -15.86 -9.60
CA VAL A 110 26.52 -14.55 -9.76
C VAL A 110 26.39 -14.30 -11.26
N ASP A 111 25.16 -14.14 -11.74
CA ASP A 111 24.85 -13.89 -13.14
C ASP A 111 24.79 -12.37 -13.42
N GLN A 112 24.37 -11.57 -12.43
CA GLN A 112 24.34 -10.11 -12.52
C GLN A 112 24.46 -9.44 -11.16
N VAL A 113 25.14 -8.29 -11.11
CA VAL A 113 25.06 -7.31 -10.01
C VAL A 113 24.76 -5.94 -10.62
N SER A 114 23.77 -5.23 -10.08
CA SER A 114 23.49 -3.84 -10.47
C SER A 114 23.42 -2.96 -9.23
N ALA A 115 24.09 -1.82 -9.27
CA ALA A 115 24.01 -0.78 -8.25
C ALA A 115 23.38 0.48 -8.86
N LEU A 116 22.24 0.87 -8.30
CA LEU A 116 21.37 1.90 -8.83
C LEU A 116 21.27 3.05 -7.81
N PRO A 117 21.76 4.25 -8.16
CA PRO A 117 21.54 5.43 -7.34
C PRO A 117 20.05 5.74 -7.30
N VAL A 118 19.48 5.79 -6.11
CA VAL A 118 18.08 6.13 -5.88
C VAL A 118 18.02 7.53 -5.24
N THR A 119 17.33 8.44 -5.92
CA THR A 119 16.95 9.74 -5.35
C THR A 119 15.59 9.61 -4.67
N GLY A 120 15.30 10.47 -3.68
CA GLY A 120 14.12 10.36 -2.82
C GLY A 120 12.74 10.27 -3.51
N GLY A 121 11.71 10.08 -2.67
CA GLY A 121 10.36 9.66 -3.05
C GLY A 121 9.88 8.52 -2.14
N ARG A 122 10.06 8.70 -0.82
CA ARG A 122 9.85 7.64 0.19
C ARG A 122 8.38 7.50 0.61
N SER A 123 7.54 8.46 0.24
CA SER A 123 6.09 8.41 0.38
C SER A 123 5.48 8.14 -0.99
N VAL A 124 4.56 7.20 -1.04
CA VAL A 124 3.57 7.13 -2.11
C VAL A 124 2.43 8.03 -1.65
N ASP A 125 2.05 9.01 -2.45
CA ASP A 125 0.78 9.72 -2.24
C ASP A 125 -0.33 8.72 -2.60
N VAL A 126 -0.91 8.09 -1.57
CA VAL A 126 -1.99 7.12 -1.74
C VAL A 126 -3.30 7.87 -1.65
N TYR A 127 -3.84 8.26 -2.80
CA TYR A 127 -5.21 8.78 -2.91
C TYR A 127 -6.22 7.62 -2.92
N GLY A 128 -7.35 7.78 -2.23
CA GLY A 128 -8.38 6.76 -2.07
C GLY A 128 -8.06 5.72 -0.98
N SER A 129 -7.34 6.16 0.05
CA SER A 129 -7.08 5.39 1.26
C SER A 129 -8.31 5.33 2.18
N GLU A 130 -8.24 4.49 3.22
CA GLU A 130 -9.25 4.52 4.30
C GLU A 130 -9.14 5.81 5.13
N GLU A 131 -7.97 6.47 5.14
CA GLU A 131 -7.79 7.77 5.76
C GLU A 131 -8.54 8.88 5.03
N ASP A 132 -8.51 8.88 3.70
CA ASP A 132 -9.25 9.88 2.91
C ASP A 132 -10.77 9.74 3.15
N LEU A 133 -11.25 8.48 3.21
CA LEU A 133 -12.64 8.18 3.56
C LEU A 133 -13.00 8.62 4.98
N ARG A 134 -12.06 8.45 5.93
CA ARG A 134 -12.23 8.92 7.31
C ARG A 134 -12.34 10.44 7.36
N GLN A 135 -11.44 11.14 6.67
CA GLN A 135 -11.44 12.60 6.64
C GLN A 135 -12.72 13.14 6.01
N GLU A 136 -13.20 12.53 4.93
CA GLU A 136 -14.48 12.90 4.31
C GLU A 136 -15.66 12.76 5.28
N ILE A 137 -15.71 11.69 6.09
CA ILE A 137 -16.73 11.52 7.12
C ILE A 137 -16.58 12.51 8.28
N LEU A 138 -15.35 12.88 8.64
CA LEU A 138 -15.14 13.88 9.69
C LEU A 138 -15.56 15.28 9.22
N ASP A 139 -15.42 15.57 7.92
CA ASP A 139 -15.82 16.83 7.30
C ASP A 139 -17.34 16.88 7.03
N ASP A 140 -17.97 15.75 6.71
CA ASP A 140 -19.41 15.59 6.50
C ASP A 140 -19.95 14.31 7.20
N PRO A 141 -20.21 14.36 8.53
CA PRO A 141 -20.65 13.20 9.30
C PRO A 141 -21.99 12.59 8.87
N ASP A 142 -22.85 13.39 8.24
CA ASP A 142 -24.14 12.94 7.72
C ASP A 142 -24.00 11.88 6.60
N LEU A 143 -22.80 11.72 6.03
CA LEU A 143 -22.46 10.64 5.11
C LEU A 143 -22.58 9.26 5.74
N VAL A 144 -22.42 9.13 7.06
CA VAL A 144 -22.68 7.88 7.80
C VAL A 144 -24.19 7.73 8.00
N GLU A 145 -24.78 8.71 8.68
CA GLU A 145 -26.23 8.85 8.84
C GLU A 145 -26.54 10.26 9.37
N PRO A 146 -27.76 10.79 9.12
CA PRO A 146 -28.15 12.11 9.59
C PRO A 146 -28.01 12.25 11.11
N GLY A 147 -27.29 13.27 11.56
CA GLY A 147 -27.11 13.55 12.99
C GLY A 147 -26.03 12.70 13.68
N PHE A 148 -25.21 11.97 12.93
CA PHE A 148 -24.03 11.31 13.48
C PHE A 148 -22.99 12.33 13.95
N GLU A 149 -22.57 12.23 15.20
CA GLU A 149 -21.55 13.09 15.82
C GLU A 149 -20.28 12.28 16.13
N PRO A 150 -19.19 12.44 15.34
CA PRO A 150 -17.91 11.77 15.60
C PRO A 150 -17.29 12.29 16.91
N ALA A 151 -16.91 11.37 17.80
CA ALA A 151 -16.30 11.69 19.09
C ALA A 151 -14.81 11.31 19.18
N ALA A 152 -14.39 10.26 18.48
CA ALA A 152 -13.00 9.81 18.46
C ALA A 152 -12.66 9.01 17.20
N THR A 153 -11.42 9.13 16.74
CA THR A 153 -10.79 8.29 15.71
C THR A 153 -9.89 7.25 16.38
N GLU A 154 -9.78 6.05 15.81
CA GLU A 154 -8.88 4.98 16.30
C GLU A 154 -9.05 4.67 17.80
N ARG A 155 -10.30 4.70 18.29
CA ARG A 155 -10.61 4.49 19.71
C ARG A 155 -10.25 3.07 20.12
N GLN A 156 -9.37 2.94 21.12
CA GLN A 156 -8.95 1.63 21.64
C GLN A 156 -10.11 0.90 22.32
N THR A 157 -10.28 -0.39 22.01
CA THR A 157 -11.23 -1.30 22.66
C THR A 157 -10.54 -2.64 22.98
N ALA A 158 -11.22 -3.50 23.75
CA ALA A 158 -10.73 -4.86 24.00
C ALA A 158 -10.56 -5.73 22.75
N ALA A 159 -11.22 -5.37 21.63
CA ALA A 159 -11.13 -6.08 20.35
C ALA A 159 -10.14 -5.43 19.36
N GLY A 160 -9.52 -4.31 19.73
CA GLY A 160 -8.63 -3.50 18.88
C GLY A 160 -9.14 -2.07 18.70
N PRO A 161 -8.40 -1.22 17.96
CA PRO A 161 -8.84 0.14 17.64
C PRO A 161 -10.01 0.11 16.66
N VAL A 162 -11.04 0.89 16.96
CA VAL A 162 -12.18 1.18 16.08
C VAL A 162 -11.85 2.39 15.22
N ASP A 163 -12.16 2.35 13.92
CA ASP A 163 -11.82 3.46 13.00
C ASP A 163 -12.45 4.79 13.42
N LEU A 164 -13.77 4.82 13.65
CA LEU A 164 -14.49 5.96 14.21
C LEU A 164 -15.48 5.53 15.28
N PHE A 165 -15.54 6.33 16.34
CA PHE A 165 -16.51 6.22 17.42
C PHE A 165 -17.24 7.55 17.57
N GLY A 166 -18.56 7.50 17.71
CA GLY A 166 -19.40 8.68 17.85
C GLY A 166 -20.74 8.35 18.48
N HIS A 167 -21.71 9.24 18.30
CA HIS A 167 -23.08 9.07 18.75
C HIS A 167 -24.05 9.41 17.62
N ASP A 168 -25.23 8.79 17.62
CA ASP A 168 -26.32 9.21 16.73
C ASP A 168 -27.14 10.36 17.33
N ASP A 169 -28.19 10.78 16.63
CA ASP A 169 -29.10 11.87 16.99
C ASP A 169 -29.85 11.63 18.32
N GLU A 170 -29.96 10.37 18.75
CA GLU A 170 -30.52 9.95 20.03
C GLU A 170 -29.45 9.82 21.14
N GLY A 171 -28.19 10.08 20.84
CA GLY A 171 -27.06 9.96 21.76
C GLY A 171 -26.59 8.52 21.99
N ARG A 172 -27.02 7.56 21.16
CA ARG A 172 -26.58 6.16 21.27
C ARG A 172 -25.18 6.01 20.69
N PRO A 173 -24.30 5.20 21.32
CA PRO A 173 -22.95 4.96 20.80
C PRO A 173 -22.97 4.30 19.41
N VAL A 174 -22.22 4.86 18.47
CA VAL A 174 -22.05 4.36 17.10
C VAL A 174 -20.58 4.02 16.84
N VAL A 175 -20.37 2.83 16.30
CA VAL A 175 -19.08 2.28 15.88
C VAL A 175 -19.07 2.25 14.36
N VAL A 176 -18.12 2.91 13.73
CA VAL A 176 -17.99 2.90 12.27
C VAL A 176 -16.70 2.19 11.87
N GLU A 177 -16.83 1.20 11.00
CA GLU A 177 -15.71 0.51 10.37
C GLU A 177 -15.60 0.95 8.91
N LEU A 178 -14.42 1.39 8.49
CA LEU A 178 -14.18 1.94 7.16
C LEU A 178 -13.49 0.92 6.27
N LYS A 179 -13.95 0.83 5.02
CA LYS A 179 -13.33 -0.01 3.99
C LYS A 179 -13.34 0.69 2.65
N ARG A 180 -12.17 0.85 2.04
CA ARG A 180 -12.02 1.51 0.72
C ARG A 180 -12.48 0.68 -0.49
N ARG A 181 -12.89 -0.58 -0.31
CA ARG A 181 -13.21 -1.53 -1.39
C ARG A 181 -14.41 -2.38 -1.04
N ARG A 182 -14.88 -3.17 -2.02
CA ARG A 182 -15.86 -4.23 -1.77
C ARG A 182 -15.34 -5.21 -0.73
N VAL A 183 -16.15 -5.52 0.29
CA VAL A 183 -15.74 -6.39 1.41
C VAL A 183 -16.62 -7.62 1.59
N GLY A 184 -16.00 -8.66 2.15
CA GLY A 184 -16.62 -9.94 2.50
C GLY A 184 -16.99 -10.05 3.99
N PRO A 185 -17.40 -11.25 4.44
CA PRO A 185 -17.90 -11.49 5.80
C PRO A 185 -16.92 -11.14 6.92
N ASP A 186 -15.61 -11.18 6.65
CA ASP A 186 -14.59 -10.84 7.65
C ASP A 186 -14.75 -9.42 8.19
N ALA A 187 -15.15 -8.45 7.34
CA ALA A 187 -15.39 -7.07 7.75
C ALA A 187 -16.62 -6.95 8.68
N ALA A 188 -17.70 -7.68 8.36
CA ALA A 188 -18.88 -7.73 9.22
C ALA A 188 -18.58 -8.42 10.57
N GLY A 189 -17.75 -9.47 10.55
CA GLY A 189 -17.27 -10.13 11.77
C GLY A 189 -16.35 -9.24 12.62
N GLN A 190 -15.53 -8.40 12.01
CA GLN A 190 -14.72 -7.40 12.70
C GLN A 190 -15.57 -6.33 13.38
N LEU A 191 -16.49 -5.70 12.64
CA LEU A 191 -17.41 -4.71 13.21
C LEU A 191 -18.24 -5.31 14.36
N GLY A 192 -18.74 -6.54 14.20
CA GLY A 192 -19.45 -7.24 15.27
C GLY A 192 -18.62 -7.42 16.54
N ARG A 193 -17.32 -7.74 16.43
CA ARG A 193 -16.43 -7.83 17.60
C ARG A 193 -16.24 -6.49 18.31
N TYR A 194 -16.21 -5.38 17.56
CA TYR A 194 -16.10 -4.05 18.14
C TYR A 194 -17.37 -3.62 18.87
N VAL A 195 -18.53 -3.84 18.25
CA VAL A 195 -19.83 -3.61 18.90
C VAL A 195 -19.92 -4.44 20.18
N GLU A 196 -19.62 -5.75 20.12
CA GLU A 196 -19.63 -6.62 21.30
C GLU A 196 -18.64 -6.19 22.39
N ALA A 197 -17.47 -5.65 22.01
CA ALA A 197 -16.50 -5.13 22.98
C ALA A 197 -17.03 -3.87 23.67
N LEU A 198 -17.55 -2.92 22.89
CA LEU A 198 -18.06 -1.65 23.40
C LEU A 198 -19.36 -1.80 24.18
N SER A 199 -20.23 -2.74 23.82
CA SER A 199 -21.42 -3.09 24.60
C SER A 199 -21.11 -3.55 26.02
N ARG A 200 -19.89 -4.04 26.29
CA ARG A 200 -19.45 -4.41 27.65
C ARG A 200 -18.88 -3.23 28.44
N GLU A 201 -18.57 -2.12 27.77
CA GLU A 201 -18.01 -0.91 28.40
C GLU A 201 -19.11 0.11 28.76
N VAL A 202 -20.23 0.09 28.04
CA VAL A 202 -21.37 0.98 28.25
C VAL A 202 -22.34 0.44 29.31
N PRO A 203 -23.18 1.28 29.94
CA PRO A 203 -24.17 0.84 30.92
C PRO A 203 -25.12 -0.21 30.35
N ASP A 204 -25.51 -1.19 31.19
CA ASP A 204 -26.47 -2.24 30.82
C ASP A 204 -27.75 -1.64 30.22
N GLY A 205 -28.15 -2.16 29.05
CA GLY A 205 -29.31 -1.68 28.29
C GLY A 205 -29.00 -0.55 27.31
N THR A 206 -27.76 -0.06 27.25
CA THR A 206 -27.33 0.88 26.21
C THR A 206 -27.08 0.11 24.91
N GLU A 207 -27.84 0.42 23.88
CA GLU A 207 -27.64 -0.17 22.55
C GLU A 207 -26.42 0.48 21.87
N VAL A 208 -25.48 -0.35 21.41
CA VAL A 208 -24.33 0.10 20.62
C VAL A 208 -24.60 -0.28 19.17
N ARG A 209 -24.60 0.73 18.29
CA ARG A 209 -24.83 0.54 16.86
C ARG A 209 -23.51 0.34 16.14
N GLY A 210 -23.52 -0.48 15.10
CA GLY A 210 -22.38 -0.68 14.22
C GLY A 210 -22.72 -0.40 12.77
N VAL A 211 -21.91 0.44 12.13
CA VAL A 211 -22.06 0.84 10.74
C VAL A 211 -20.80 0.48 9.96
N LEU A 212 -20.95 -0.36 8.92
CA LEU A 212 -19.89 -0.65 7.97
C LEU A 212 -19.97 0.34 6.81
N VAL A 213 -18.95 1.17 6.61
CA VAL A 213 -18.87 2.09 5.48
C VAL A 213 -17.94 1.51 4.42
N ALA A 214 -18.50 1.16 3.27
CA ALA A 214 -17.75 0.55 2.17
C ALA A 214 -18.46 0.75 0.83
N PRO A 215 -17.74 0.84 -0.31
CA PRO A 215 -18.39 1.02 -1.62
C PRO A 215 -19.44 -0.05 -1.93
N SER A 216 -19.20 -1.28 -1.49
CA SER A 216 -20.15 -2.38 -1.59
C SER A 216 -19.77 -3.54 -0.66
N VAL A 217 -20.72 -4.46 -0.44
CA VAL A 217 -20.52 -5.70 0.33
C VAL A 217 -20.84 -6.92 -0.54
N THR A 218 -20.31 -8.09 -0.19
CA THR A 218 -20.79 -9.36 -0.77
C THR A 218 -22.15 -9.74 -0.19
N ASP A 219 -22.88 -10.63 -0.87
CA ASP A 219 -24.19 -11.11 -0.37
C ASP A 219 -24.03 -11.80 0.99
N ARG A 220 -22.97 -12.58 1.15
CA ARG A 220 -22.64 -13.23 2.43
C ARG A 220 -22.33 -12.24 3.55
N ALA A 221 -21.68 -11.12 3.23
CA ALA A 221 -21.45 -10.05 4.20
C ALA A 221 -22.75 -9.34 4.57
N ARG A 222 -23.63 -9.09 3.60
CA ARG A 222 -24.96 -8.51 3.82
C ARG A 222 -25.82 -9.39 4.74
N GLU A 223 -25.83 -10.70 4.52
CA GLU A 223 -26.49 -11.67 5.39
C GLU A 223 -25.96 -11.60 6.83
N LEU A 224 -24.64 -11.59 7.00
CA LEU A 224 -24.01 -11.57 8.32
C LEU A 224 -24.22 -10.23 9.06
N LEU A 225 -24.24 -9.10 8.35
CA LEU A 225 -24.60 -7.80 8.93
C LEU A 225 -26.04 -7.83 9.45
N ALA A 226 -26.98 -8.34 8.64
CA ALA A 226 -28.38 -8.46 9.05
C ALA A 226 -28.57 -9.40 10.26
N GLU A 227 -27.88 -10.54 10.28
CA GLU A 227 -27.88 -11.48 11.41
C GLU A 227 -27.40 -10.82 12.72
N LYS A 228 -26.41 -9.92 12.62
CA LYS A 228 -25.81 -9.21 13.75
C LYS A 228 -26.47 -7.87 14.08
N GLY A 229 -27.51 -7.44 13.35
CA GLY A 229 -28.13 -6.13 13.54
C GLY A 229 -27.23 -4.94 13.18
N LEU A 230 -26.30 -5.13 12.24
CA LEU A 230 -25.34 -4.12 11.80
C LEU A 230 -25.79 -3.48 10.48
N SER A 231 -25.46 -2.20 10.29
CA SER A 231 -25.83 -1.42 9.11
C SER A 231 -24.69 -1.35 8.08
N HIS A 232 -25.03 -1.13 6.81
CA HIS A 232 -24.07 -0.86 5.73
C HIS A 232 -24.41 0.46 5.05
N VAL A 233 -23.40 1.31 4.87
CA VAL A 233 -23.48 2.56 4.12
C VAL A 233 -22.58 2.49 2.89
N PRO A 234 -23.12 2.64 1.67
CA PRO A 234 -22.35 2.64 0.45
C PRO A 234 -21.63 3.98 0.24
N LEU A 235 -20.37 4.07 0.64
CA LEU A 235 -19.50 5.24 0.41
C LEU A 235 -18.16 4.78 -0.15
N ALA A 236 -17.68 5.45 -1.20
CA ALA A 236 -16.37 5.21 -1.77
C ALA A 236 -15.43 6.35 -1.39
N PRO A 237 -14.11 6.09 -1.25
CA PRO A 237 -13.15 7.17 -1.05
C PRO A 237 -13.25 8.19 -2.18
N PRO A 238 -12.95 9.47 -1.91
CA PRO A 238 -13.02 10.50 -2.93
C PRO A 238 -12.02 10.16 -4.04
N ALA A 239 -12.50 10.12 -5.28
CA ALA A 239 -11.60 10.09 -6.44
C ALA A 239 -10.90 11.45 -6.52
N GLU A 240 -9.65 11.48 -7.01
CA GLU A 240 -8.87 12.73 -7.16
C GLU A 240 -9.76 13.89 -7.62
N SER A 241 -9.83 14.94 -6.80
CA SER A 241 -10.53 16.16 -7.17
C SER A 241 -9.81 16.74 -8.39
N SER A 242 -10.41 16.66 -9.58
CA SER A 242 -9.97 17.47 -10.71
C SER A 242 -10.31 18.94 -10.42
N THR A 243 -9.43 19.66 -9.75
CA THR A 243 -9.59 21.11 -9.58
C THR A 243 -8.27 21.83 -9.83
N ALA A 244 -8.04 22.17 -11.09
CA ALA A 244 -7.38 23.42 -11.52
C ALA A 244 -7.48 23.59 -13.05
N ALA A 245 -8.69 23.75 -13.61
CA ALA A 245 -8.90 24.33 -14.94
C ALA A 245 -10.39 24.60 -15.19
N ASP A 246 -10.99 25.56 -14.50
CA ASP A 246 -12.09 26.37 -15.08
C ASP A 246 -12.46 27.54 -14.17
N THR A 247 -11.56 28.52 -14.10
CA THR A 247 -11.91 29.90 -13.71
C THR A 247 -11.02 30.86 -14.49
N ALA A 248 -11.14 30.84 -15.81
CA ALA A 248 -10.69 31.94 -16.66
C ALA A 248 -11.35 31.89 -18.04
N ALA A 249 -12.66 32.17 -18.13
CA ALA A 249 -13.27 32.71 -19.33
C ALA A 249 -14.71 33.20 -19.05
N SER A 250 -14.83 34.39 -18.45
CA SER A 250 -16.04 35.19 -18.58
C SER A 250 -15.65 36.66 -18.80
N GLY A 251 -16.19 37.24 -19.88
CA GLY A 251 -15.92 38.58 -20.43
C GLY A 251 -15.05 38.47 -21.68
N ASP A 252 -15.52 38.61 -22.90
CA ASP A 252 -16.35 39.68 -23.48
C ASP A 252 -16.89 39.12 -24.83
N GLY A 253 -18.18 39.10 -25.17
CA GLY A 253 -18.96 40.26 -25.62
C GLY A 253 -18.85 40.46 -27.14
N GLY A 254 -19.79 39.93 -27.94
CA GLY A 254 -19.90 40.25 -29.38
C GLY A 254 -20.80 39.30 -30.20
N GLU A 255 -21.96 39.79 -30.62
CA GLU A 255 -23.10 39.14 -31.29
C GLU A 255 -22.85 38.39 -32.62
N PRO A 256 -23.81 37.52 -33.05
CA PRO A 256 -23.73 36.76 -34.28
C PRO A 256 -24.46 37.45 -35.46
N THR A 257 -23.84 37.44 -36.64
CA THR A 257 -24.53 37.67 -37.92
C THR A 257 -24.52 36.41 -38.77
N THR A 258 -25.72 35.91 -39.05
CA THR A 258 -26.06 34.87 -40.03
C THR A 258 -26.27 35.48 -41.42
N VAL A 259 -25.59 34.98 -42.45
CA VAL A 259 -25.98 34.83 -43.88
C VAL A 259 -24.84 33.99 -44.49
N GLY A 260 -24.97 32.97 -45.33
CA GLY A 260 -26.02 32.43 -46.18
C GLY A 260 -25.31 31.63 -47.28
N ASP A 261 -25.97 30.57 -47.71
CA ASP A 261 -25.64 29.61 -48.75
C ASP A 261 -25.16 30.20 -50.10
N SER A 262 -24.14 29.59 -50.73
CA SER A 262 -24.13 29.26 -52.17
C SER A 262 -22.79 28.65 -52.64
N SER A 263 -22.84 27.37 -52.98
CA SER A 263 -22.39 26.79 -54.25
C SER A 263 -21.43 27.60 -55.16
N SER A 264 -20.27 27.01 -55.49
CA SER A 264 -19.93 26.53 -56.86
C SER A 264 -18.41 26.33 -57.02
N GLU A 265 -18.00 25.11 -57.34
CA GLU A 265 -16.75 24.84 -58.07
C GLU A 265 -16.77 25.55 -59.44
N PRO A 266 -15.59 25.81 -60.02
CA PRO A 266 -15.29 25.04 -61.23
C PRO A 266 -13.85 24.52 -61.31
N GLU A 267 -13.76 23.47 -62.12
CA GLU A 267 -12.58 22.77 -62.62
C GLU A 267 -11.62 23.64 -63.45
N ASP A 268 -10.43 23.05 -63.62
CA ASP A 268 -9.50 23.13 -64.75
C ASP A 268 -8.56 24.32 -64.95
N GLY A 269 -7.28 23.99 -65.13
CA GLY A 269 -6.35 24.77 -65.95
C GLY A 269 -4.89 24.75 -65.54
N ALA A 270 -4.17 23.74 -66.04
CA ALA A 270 -2.74 23.63 -66.36
C ALA A 270 -1.79 24.84 -66.13
N ASP A 271 -0.64 24.60 -65.47
CA ASP A 271 0.68 24.39 -66.13
C ASP A 271 1.62 23.63 -65.16
#